data_AF-A0A3Q0EWF2-F1
#
_entry.id   AF-A0A3Q0EWF2-F1
#
_cell.length_a   1.000
_cell.length_b   1.000
_cell.length_c   1.000
_cell.angle_alpha   90.00
_cell.angle_beta   90.00
_cell.angle_gamma   90.00
#
_symmetry.space_group_name_H-M   'P 1'
#
loop_
_entity.id
_entity.type
_entity.pdbx_description
1 polymer ?
#
loop_
_entity_poly.entity_id
_entity_poly.type
_entity_poly.pdbx_seq_one_letter_code
_entity_poly.pdbx_strand_id
1 'polypeptide(L)'
;MNLSVFLDELQFFWGLGLLMEEVEFCDVFGLDEELLEMVPNPVLVVLFLYPITAKTEEERLQQENEKKDYSSKVYFTKQTVGNACGTISLLHALGNITFEVKLVGCLSRE
;
A
#
# COMPACT_ATOMS: atom_id res chain seq x y z
N MET A 1 -13.75 4.73 8.83
CA MET A 1 -12.74 5.80 9.08
C MET A 1 -13.40 7.16 9.03
N ASN A 2 -12.76 8.21 9.57
CA ASN A 2 -13.28 9.58 9.44
C ASN A 2 -13.03 10.05 8.00
N LEU A 3 -14.03 10.66 7.34
CA LEU A 3 -13.94 11.08 5.93
C LEU A 3 -12.72 12.00 5.67
N SER A 4 -12.26 12.70 6.70
CA SER A 4 -11.05 13.53 6.67
C SER A 4 -9.77 12.74 6.40
N VAL A 5 -9.61 11.55 6.98
CA VAL A 5 -8.38 10.74 6.85
C VAL A 5 -8.22 10.22 5.42
N PHE A 6 -9.34 9.81 4.81
CA PHE A 6 -9.37 9.34 3.43
C PHE A 6 -9.04 10.47 2.43
N LEU A 7 -9.52 11.70 2.69
CA LEU A 7 -9.19 12.87 1.87
C LEU A 7 -7.71 13.28 2.03
N ASP A 8 -7.15 13.20 3.24
CA ASP A 8 -5.73 13.49 3.49
C ASP A 8 -4.81 12.48 2.77
N GLU A 9 -5.19 11.20 2.73
CA GLU A 9 -4.47 10.15 2.01
C GLU A 9 -4.49 10.38 0.49
N LEU A 10 -5.66 10.69 -0.08
CA LEU A 10 -5.79 11.04 -1.51
C LEU A 10 -4.99 12.30 -1.87
N GLN A 11 -5.03 13.33 -1.03
CA GLN A 11 -4.25 14.55 -1.23
C GLN A 11 -2.74 14.26 -1.22
N PHE A 12 -2.28 13.35 -0.36
CA PHE A 12 -0.88 12.93 -0.34
C PHE A 12 -0.49 12.22 -1.64
N PHE A 13 -1.35 11.35 -2.17
CA PHE A 13 -1.13 10.68 -3.46
C PHE A 13 -1.03 11.62 -4.65
N TRP A 14 -1.88 12.65 -4.70
CA TRP A 14 -1.79 13.68 -5.74
C TRP A 14 -0.49 14.47 -5.64
N GLY A 15 -0.05 14.77 -4.41
CA GLY A 15 1.26 15.40 -4.16
C GLY A 15 2.43 14.54 -4.63
N LEU A 16 2.27 13.22 -4.64
CA LEU A 16 3.25 12.26 -5.17
C LEU A 16 3.15 12.02 -6.68
N GLY A 17 2.13 12.57 -7.34
CA GLY A 17 2.01 12.51 -8.80
C GLY A 17 0.99 11.53 -9.35
N LEU A 18 0.16 10.92 -8.52
CA LEU A 18 -0.93 10.08 -8.98
C LEU A 18 -2.11 10.95 -9.44
N LEU A 19 -2.64 10.69 -10.64
CA LEU A 19 -3.83 11.38 -11.13
C LEU A 19 -5.09 10.82 -10.48
N MET A 20 -6.01 11.72 -10.12
CA MET A 20 -7.26 11.42 -9.42
C MET A 20 -8.18 10.45 -10.18
N GLU A 21 -7.99 10.34 -11.50
CA GLU A 21 -8.82 9.52 -12.40
C GLU A 21 -8.29 8.09 -12.55
N GLU A 22 -7.08 7.79 -12.06
CA GLU A 22 -6.42 6.51 -12.32
C GLU A 22 -6.74 5.46 -11.25
N VAL A 23 -6.86 5.84 -9.97
CA VAL A 23 -7.17 4.92 -8.87
C VAL A 23 -7.99 5.59 -7.76
N GLU A 24 -8.70 4.75 -7.02
CA GLU A 24 -9.49 5.10 -5.85
C GLU A 24 -9.15 4.15 -4.70
N PHE A 25 -9.25 4.63 -3.47
CA PHE A 25 -9.17 3.79 -2.27
C PHE A 25 -10.58 3.30 -1.89
N CYS A 26 -10.70 2.03 -1.53
CA CYS A 26 -11.97 1.47 -1.08
C CYS A 26 -11.76 0.74 0.24
N ASP A 27 -12.67 0.96 1.19
CA ASP A 27 -12.70 0.21 2.44
C ASP A 27 -13.10 -1.25 2.16
N VAL A 28 -12.40 -2.20 2.77
CA VAL A 28 -12.77 -3.62 2.77
C VAL A 28 -13.51 -3.93 4.07
N PHE A 29 -14.82 -4.13 3.98
CA PHE A 29 -15.69 -4.34 5.16
C PHE A 29 -15.51 -5.70 5.83
N GLY A 30 -15.10 -6.71 5.07
CA GLY A 30 -14.87 -8.07 5.54
C GLY A 30 -14.18 -8.92 4.49
N LEU A 31 -13.85 -10.16 4.87
CA LEU A 31 -13.11 -11.11 4.02
C LEU A 31 -13.98 -12.30 3.58
N ASP A 32 -15.26 -12.29 3.94
CA ASP A 32 -16.26 -13.18 3.35
C ASP A 32 -16.59 -12.74 1.92
N GLU A 33 -17.06 -13.70 1.12
CA GLU A 33 -17.29 -13.52 -0.32
C GLU A 33 -18.27 -12.39 -0.60
N GLU A 34 -19.38 -12.31 0.15
CA GLU A 34 -20.42 -11.29 -0.02
C GLU A 34 -19.88 -9.87 0.23
N LEU A 35 -19.06 -9.67 1.25
CA LEU A 35 -18.44 -8.36 1.52
C LEU A 35 -17.30 -8.03 0.54
N LEU A 36 -16.59 -9.02 0.01
CA LEU A 36 -15.54 -8.81 -0.98
C LEU A 36 -16.11 -8.42 -2.36
N GLU A 37 -17.33 -8.87 -2.71
CA GLU A 37 -18.02 -8.46 -3.93
C GLU A 37 -18.31 -6.94 -3.98
N MET A 38 -18.31 -6.26 -2.82
CA MET A 38 -18.47 -4.80 -2.74
C MET A 38 -17.21 -4.04 -3.17
N VAL A 39 -16.04 -4.70 -3.22
CA VAL A 39 -14.77 -4.06 -3.57
C VAL A 39 -14.69 -3.91 -5.10
N PRO A 40 -14.45 -2.69 -5.63
CA PRO A 40 -14.32 -2.46 -7.07
C PRO A 40 -13.19 -3.28 -7.69
N ASN A 41 -13.42 -3.74 -8.93
CA ASN A 41 -12.43 -4.47 -9.72
C ASN A 41 -11.97 -3.64 -10.93
N PRO A 42 -10.67 -3.70 -11.31
CA PRO A 42 -9.61 -4.54 -10.74
C PRO A 42 -8.99 -3.95 -9.46
N VAL A 43 -8.59 -4.83 -8.53
CA VAL A 43 -7.81 -4.43 -7.33
C VAL A 43 -6.32 -4.45 -7.66
N LEU A 44 -5.65 -3.30 -7.50
CA LEU A 44 -4.21 -3.18 -7.78
C LEU A 44 -3.35 -3.42 -6.54
N VAL A 45 -3.78 -2.93 -5.38
CA VAL A 45 -3.03 -2.99 -4.11
C VAL A 45 -4.00 -3.16 -2.95
N VAL A 46 -3.60 -3.94 -1.94
CA VAL A 46 -4.29 -4.04 -0.65
C VAL A 46 -3.35 -3.51 0.44
N LEU A 47 -3.83 -2.55 1.22
CA LEU A 47 -3.14 -2.03 2.41
C LEU A 47 -3.79 -2.65 3.65
N PHE A 48 -2.99 -3.33 4.47
CA PHE A 48 -3.50 -4.01 5.66
C PHE A 48 -2.88 -3.41 6.92
N LEU A 49 -3.71 -2.71 7.69
CA LEU A 49 -3.34 -2.18 9.01
C LEU A 49 -3.66 -3.22 10.08
N TYR A 50 -2.63 -3.62 10.84
CA TYR A 50 -2.79 -4.57 11.93
C TYR A 50 -1.93 -4.17 13.15
N PRO A 51 -2.32 -4.59 14.37
CA PRO A 51 -1.57 -4.25 15.57
C PRO A 51 -0.27 -5.05 15.66
N ILE A 52 0.82 -4.37 15.97
CA ILE A 52 2.10 -4.99 16.30
C ILE A 52 2.08 -5.40 17.77
N THR A 53 2.22 -6.70 18.02
CA THR A 53 2.25 -7.32 19.35
C THR A 53 3.55 -8.11 19.53
N ALA A 54 3.87 -8.51 20.76
CA ALA A 54 5.03 -9.36 21.02
C ALA A 54 4.98 -10.68 20.21
N LYS A 55 3.79 -11.26 20.07
CA LYS A 55 3.58 -12.48 19.29
C LYS A 55 3.85 -12.26 17.80
N THR A 56 3.33 -11.19 17.21
CA THR A 56 3.56 -10.91 15.78
C THR A 56 5.02 -10.58 15.48
N GLU A 57 5.73 -9.94 16.41
CA GLU A 57 7.18 -9.72 16.26
C GLU A 57 8.00 -11.00 16.37
N GLU A 58 7.63 -11.92 17.27
CA GLU A 58 8.26 -13.24 17.35
C GLU A 58 8.08 -14.02 16.04
N GLU A 59 6.86 -14.06 15.50
CA GLU A 59 6.56 -14.68 14.20
C GLU A 59 7.35 -14.04 13.06
N ARG A 60 7.47 -12.70 13.05
CA ARG A 60 8.28 -11.97 12.05
C ARG A 60 9.75 -12.38 12.09
N LEU A 61 10.33 -12.49 13.29
CA LEU A 61 11.73 -12.91 13.48
C LEU A 61 11.97 -14.37 13.08
N GLN A 62 11.00 -15.25 13.29
CA GLN A 62 11.07 -16.64 12.82
C GLN A 62 11.13 -16.70 11.28
N GLN A 63 10.32 -15.89 10.61
CA GLN A 63 10.27 -15.82 9.14
C GLN A 63 11.49 -15.13 8.51
N GLU A 64 12.19 -14.25 9.24
CA GLU A 64 13.37 -13.54 8.73
C GLU A 64 14.56 -14.47 8.47
N ASN A 65 14.61 -15.62 9.16
CA ASN A 65 15.66 -16.62 8.98
C ASN A 65 15.43 -17.55 7.77
N GLU A 66 14.30 -17.43 7.09
CA GLU A 66 13.99 -18.20 5.89
C GLU A 66 14.66 -17.55 4.66
N LYS A 67 15.44 -18.33 3.90
CA LYS A 67 15.91 -17.88 2.58
C LYS A 67 14.71 -17.76 1.64
N LYS A 68 14.33 -16.53 1.33
CA LYS A 68 13.31 -16.21 0.33
C LYS A 68 13.98 -15.68 -0.93
N ASP A 69 13.54 -16.19 -2.08
CA ASP A 69 13.94 -15.66 -3.38
C ASP A 69 12.95 -14.53 -3.75
N TYR A 70 13.47 -13.33 -3.95
CA TYR A 70 12.67 -12.15 -4.24
C TYR A 70 12.86 -11.73 -5.70
N SER A 71 11.75 -11.42 -6.37
CA SER A 71 11.81 -10.88 -7.73
C SER A 71 12.51 -9.51 -7.74
N SER A 72 13.47 -9.33 -8.65
CA SER A 72 14.16 -8.05 -8.86
C SER A 72 13.26 -6.95 -9.42
N LYS A 73 12.02 -7.27 -9.82
CA LYS A 73 11.03 -6.30 -10.29
C LYS A 73 10.29 -5.58 -9.17
N VAL A 74 10.34 -6.11 -7.94
CA VAL A 74 9.63 -5.54 -6.79
C VAL A 74 10.38 -4.32 -6.29
N TYR A 75 9.68 -3.19 -6.20
CA TYR A 75 10.18 -2.03 -5.46
C TYR A 75 9.96 -2.24 -3.97
N PHE A 76 11.03 -2.19 -3.19
CA PHE A 76 10.98 -2.33 -1.73
C PHE A 76 11.96 -1.36 -1.06
N THR A 77 11.55 -0.80 0.07
CA THR A 77 12.39 0.06 0.91
C THR A 77 12.11 -0.20 2.38
N LYS A 78 13.15 -0.09 3.22
CA LYS A 78 13.03 -0.26 4.68
C LYS A 78 12.47 1.01 5.31
N GLN A 79 11.54 0.86 6.25
CA GLN A 79 11.15 1.96 7.12
C GLN A 79 12.24 2.18 8.17
N THR A 80 12.76 3.41 8.22
CA THR A 80 13.77 3.83 9.22
C THR A 80 13.29 4.98 10.11
N VAL A 81 12.11 5.54 9.79
CA VAL A 81 11.49 6.64 10.53
C VAL A 81 10.26 6.11 11.27
N GLY A 82 10.15 6.41 12.57
CA GLY A 82 9.00 6.02 13.39
C GLY A 82 7.70 6.64 12.86
N ASN A 83 6.61 5.88 12.93
CA ASN A 83 5.27 6.28 12.47
C ASN A 83 5.15 6.64 10.97
N ALA A 84 6.16 6.33 10.15
CA ALA A 84 6.12 6.54 8.71
C ALA A 84 5.51 5.36 7.92
N CYS A 85 4.94 4.36 8.60
CA CYS A 85 4.47 3.12 7.96
C CYS A 85 3.43 3.41 6.88
N GLY A 86 2.47 4.30 7.13
CA GLY A 86 1.49 4.74 6.13
C GLY A 86 2.18 5.23 4.87
N THR A 87 3.05 6.24 4.98
CA THR A 87 3.82 6.78 3.84
C THR A 87 4.65 5.74 3.12
N ILE A 88 5.36 4.87 3.85
CA ILE A 88 6.17 3.80 3.26
C ILE A 88 5.29 2.80 2.50
N SER A 89 4.15 2.43 3.05
CA SER A 89 3.16 1.56 2.38
C SER A 89 2.64 2.19 1.09
N LEU A 90 2.39 3.50 1.07
CA LEU A 90 1.95 4.20 -0.15
C LEU A 90 3.05 4.25 -1.22
N LEU A 91 4.31 4.44 -0.82
CA LEU A 91 5.45 4.36 -1.75
C LEU A 91 5.62 2.95 -2.32
N HIS A 92 5.42 1.90 -1.51
CA HIS A 92 5.41 0.52 -2.00
C HIS A 92 4.25 0.29 -2.97
N ALA A 93 3.05 0.80 -2.68
CA ALA A 93 1.90 0.70 -3.58
C ALA A 93 2.22 1.32 -4.95
N LEU A 94 2.58 2.60 -4.98
CA LEU A 94 2.89 3.33 -6.22
C LEU A 94 4.06 2.72 -6.98
N GLY A 95 5.17 2.43 -6.28
CA GLY A 95 6.39 1.91 -6.89
C GLY A 95 6.20 0.56 -7.61
N ASN A 96 5.19 -0.21 -7.21
CA ASN A 96 4.90 -1.52 -7.80
C ASN A 96 3.76 -1.52 -8.83
N ILE A 97 2.95 -0.45 -8.94
CA ILE A 97 1.89 -0.32 -9.95
C ILE A 97 2.21 0.64 -11.09
N THR A 98 3.43 1.20 -11.13
CA THR A 98 3.86 2.20 -12.14
C THR A 98 3.63 1.82 -13.61
N PHE A 99 3.40 0.55 -13.93
CA PHE A 99 3.09 0.10 -15.30
C PHE A 99 1.58 0.05 -15.61
N GLU A 100 0.73 0.08 -14.59
CA GLU A 100 -0.74 0.00 -14.69
C GLU A 100 -1.39 1.39 -14.63
N VAL A 101 -0.70 2.39 -14.06
CA VAL A 101 -1.24 3.74 -13.83
C VAL A 101 -0.32 4.81 -14.39
N LYS A 102 -0.90 5.92 -14.85
CA LYS A 102 -0.13 7.11 -15.25
C LYS A 102 0.27 7.92 -14.03
N LEU A 103 1.57 8.18 -13.91
CA LEU A 103 2.15 9.08 -12.92
C LEU A 103 2.69 10.34 -13.59
N VAL A 104 2.53 11.48 -12.94
CA VAL A 104 3.08 12.78 -13.34
C VAL A 104 4.00 13.33 -12.23
N GLY A 105 4.98 14.16 -12.56
CA GLY A 105 5.82 14.80 -11.53
C GLY A 105 6.92 13.90 -10.96
N CYS A 106 7.27 14.05 -9.69
CA CYS A 106 8.54 13.54 -9.15
C CYS A 106 8.72 12.01 -9.18
N LEU A 107 7.63 11.25 -9.31
CA LEU A 107 7.66 9.78 -9.40
C LEU A 107 7.40 9.25 -10.82
N SER A 108 7.19 10.12 -11.81
CA SER A 108 7.08 9.68 -13.21
C SER A 108 8.44 9.21 -13.72
N ARG A 109 8.48 8.07 -14.39
CA ARG A 109 9.68 7.62 -15.12
C ARG A 109 9.86 8.49 -16.37
N GLU A 110 11.11 8.88 -16.67
CA GLU A 110 11.49 9.50 -17.95
C GLU A 110 11.28 8.55 -19.14
#